data_AF-A0A1Z9QMW6-F1
#
_entry.id   AF-A0A1Z9QMW6-F1
#
_cell.length_a   1.000
_cell.length_b   1.000
_cell.length_c   1.000
_cell.angle_alpha   90.00
_cell.angle_beta   90.00
_cell.angle_gamma   90.00
#
_symmetry.space_group_name_H-M   'P 1'
#
loop_
_entity.id
_entity.type
_entity.pdbx_description
1 polymer ?
#
loop_
_entity_poly.entity_id
_entity_poly.type
_entity_poly.pdbx_seq_one_letter_code
_entity_poly.pdbx_strand_id
1 'polypeptide(L)'
;MSLPRHRALAILNLCVGDEIWNEETCHRSGIPQSWIKEMSDANESGYKVDTDTIYVNNRPTNQYHGVRDLDLAIRVGKVLGVDVERATQSSISRRAMVQAIKNAVFDGD
;
A
#
# COMPACT_ATOMS: atom_id res chain seq x y z
N MET A 1 12.10 1.84 -13.78
CA MET A 1 12.82 2.91 -13.05
C MET A 1 12.88 2.51 -11.58
N SER A 2 14.05 2.59 -10.95
CA SER A 2 14.19 2.29 -9.51
C SER A 2 13.69 3.46 -8.67
N LEU A 3 12.90 3.20 -7.63
CA LEU A 3 12.46 4.20 -6.65
C LEU A 3 13.65 4.52 -5.72
N PRO A 4 14.13 5.77 -5.64
CA PRO A 4 15.23 6.12 -4.75
C PRO A 4 14.90 5.77 -3.30
N ARG A 5 15.87 5.24 -2.55
CA ARG A 5 15.66 4.75 -1.17
C ARG A 5 14.98 5.76 -0.25
N HIS A 6 15.39 7.04 -0.28
CA HIS A 6 14.79 8.08 0.54
C HIS A 6 13.29 8.30 0.24
N ARG A 7 12.89 8.14 -1.02
CA ARG A 7 11.51 8.30 -1.46
C ARG A 7 10.67 7.09 -1.09
N ALA A 8 11.24 5.88 -1.21
CA ALA A 8 10.65 4.65 -0.69
C ALA A 8 10.35 4.76 0.81
N LEU A 9 11.30 5.25 1.61
CA LEU A 9 11.08 5.50 3.04
C LEU A 9 9.98 6.54 3.32
N ALA A 10 9.96 7.65 2.58
CA ALA A 10 8.94 8.67 2.73
C ALA A 10 7.53 8.12 2.45
N ILE A 11 7.39 7.33 1.37
CA ILE A 11 6.12 6.67 1.02
C ILE A 11 5.72 5.67 2.11
N LEU A 12 6.64 4.82 2.57
CA LEU A 12 6.35 3.86 3.63
C LEU A 12 5.86 4.55 4.90
N ASN A 13 6.44 5.69 5.26
CA ASN A 13 6.04 6.43 6.45
C ASN A 13 4.58 6.91 6.39
N LEU A 14 4.10 7.26 5.21
CA LEU A 14 2.72 7.70 4.97
C LEU A 14 1.69 6.55 5.01
N CYS A 15 2.11 5.30 4.80
CA CYS A 15 1.21 4.15 4.88
C CYS A 15 0.73 3.91 6.34
N VAL A 16 -0.56 3.66 6.50
CA VAL A 16 -1.21 3.36 7.78
C VAL A 16 -1.74 1.91 7.80
N GLY A 17 -2.20 1.40 6.65
CA GLY A 17 -2.62 0.02 6.41
C GLY A 17 -4.10 -0.15 6.12
N ASP A 18 -4.92 0.87 6.29
CA ASP A 18 -6.36 0.80 6.01
C ASP A 18 -6.88 1.89 5.08
N GLU A 19 -5.97 2.63 4.45
CA GLU A 19 -6.30 3.71 3.53
C GLU A 19 -6.24 3.25 2.07
N ILE A 20 -7.05 3.88 1.23
CA ILE A 20 -6.96 3.73 -0.22
C ILE A 20 -6.69 5.10 -0.82
N TRP A 21 -5.57 5.23 -1.51
CA TRP A 21 -5.14 6.48 -2.10
C TRP A 21 -5.66 6.58 -3.52
N ASN A 22 -6.39 7.66 -3.84
CA ASN A 22 -6.70 8.00 -5.23
C ASN A 22 -5.41 8.32 -6.01
N GLU A 23 -5.52 8.36 -7.34
CA GLU A 23 -4.41 8.69 -8.22
C GLU A 23 -3.73 10.02 -7.85
N GLU A 24 -4.51 11.06 -7.55
CA GLU A 24 -3.97 12.38 -7.18
C GLU A 24 -3.06 12.31 -5.95
N THR A 25 -3.49 11.61 -4.90
CA THR A 25 -2.70 11.39 -3.67
C THR A 25 -1.44 10.60 -4.00
N CYS A 26 -1.56 9.56 -4.84
CA CYS A 26 -0.41 8.77 -5.28
C CYS A 26 0.63 9.62 -6.03
N HIS A 27 0.17 10.48 -6.96
CA HIS A 27 1.01 11.39 -7.71
C HIS A 27 1.73 12.39 -6.80
N ARG A 28 0.99 13.01 -5.86
CA ARG A 28 1.55 13.99 -4.91
C ARG A 28 2.57 13.37 -3.96
N SER A 29 2.32 12.14 -3.52
CA SER A 29 3.26 11.35 -2.70
C SER A 29 4.46 10.82 -3.51
N GLY A 30 4.43 11.01 -4.82
CA GLY A 30 5.54 10.68 -5.70
C GLY A 30 5.65 9.20 -6.05
N ILE A 31 4.55 8.47 -6.06
CA ILE A 31 4.52 7.08 -6.51
C ILE A 31 4.75 7.04 -8.04
N PRO A 32 5.56 6.10 -8.57
CA PRO A 32 5.74 5.95 -10.01
C PRO A 32 4.43 5.64 -10.74
N GLN A 33 4.19 6.25 -11.91
CA GLN A 33 2.96 6.05 -12.69
C GLN A 33 2.67 4.58 -13.00
N SER A 34 3.72 3.80 -13.32
CA SER A 34 3.56 2.38 -13.61
C SER A 34 3.01 1.61 -12.41
N TRP A 35 3.39 1.98 -11.18
CA TRP A 35 2.87 1.35 -9.98
C TRP A 35 1.42 1.73 -9.74
N ILE A 36 1.07 3.00 -9.92
CA ILE A 36 -0.30 3.49 -9.78
C ILE A 36 -1.21 2.69 -10.71
N LYS A 37 -0.86 2.60 -12.00
CA LYS A 37 -1.63 1.86 -12.99
C LYS A 37 -1.75 0.37 -12.63
N GLU A 38 -0.62 -0.31 -12.40
CA GLU A 38 -0.61 -1.74 -12.08
C GLU A 38 -1.44 -2.08 -10.83
N MET A 39 -1.32 -1.26 -9.78
CA MET A 39 -1.96 -1.53 -8.49
C MET A 39 -3.43 -1.11 -8.47
N SER A 40 -3.80 -0.08 -9.23
CA SER A 40 -5.19 0.32 -9.41
C SER A 40 -5.96 -0.69 -10.25
N ASP A 41 -5.38 -1.17 -11.37
CA ASP A 41 -5.98 -2.21 -12.23
C ASP A 41 -6.18 -3.53 -11.46
N ALA A 42 -5.27 -3.87 -10.55
CA ALA A 42 -5.38 -5.05 -9.69
C ALA A 42 -6.59 -4.98 -8.74
N ASN A 43 -6.92 -3.79 -8.26
CA ASN A 43 -8.11 -3.56 -7.43
C ASN A 43 -9.40 -3.64 -8.27
N GLU A 44 -9.39 -3.15 -9.51
CA GLU A 44 -10.54 -3.30 -10.43
C GLU A 44 -10.79 -4.77 -10.81
N SER A 45 -9.73 -5.57 -10.95
CA SER A 45 -9.83 -6.99 -11.30
C SER A 45 -10.22 -7.90 -10.11
N GLY A 46 -10.13 -7.38 -8.88
CA GLY A 46 -10.31 -8.11 -7.62
C GLY A 46 -11.76 -8.38 -7.19
N TYR A 47 -12.74 -8.23 -8.09
CA TYR A 47 -14.20 -8.39 -7.90
C TYR A 47 -14.64 -9.82 -7.55
N LYS A 48 -14.04 -10.44 -6.52
CA LYS A 48 -14.40 -11.77 -6.05
C LYS A 48 -14.40 -11.93 -4.54
N VAL A 49 -14.56 -10.86 -3.75
CA VAL A 49 -14.94 -11.01 -2.33
C VAL A 49 -15.83 -9.85 -1.88
N ASP A 50 -17.06 -10.19 -1.48
CA ASP A 50 -18.20 -9.35 -1.12
C ASP A 50 -18.07 -8.67 0.26
N THR A 51 -16.86 -8.29 0.70
CA THR A 51 -16.60 -7.92 2.11
C THR A 51 -16.07 -6.51 2.35
N ASP A 52 -15.76 -5.73 1.33
CA ASP A 52 -15.25 -4.36 1.51
C ASP A 52 -16.08 -3.35 0.69
N THR A 53 -17.27 -3.01 1.19
CA THR A 53 -17.98 -1.80 0.74
C THR A 53 -17.19 -0.59 1.21
N ILE A 54 -16.47 0.05 0.29
CA ILE A 54 -15.71 1.27 0.55
C ILE A 54 -16.70 2.46 0.54
N TYR A 55 -16.68 3.25 1.60
CA TYR A 55 -17.49 4.47 1.71
C TYR A 55 -16.64 5.68 1.34
N VAL A 56 -16.98 6.36 0.25
CA VAL A 56 -16.35 7.62 -0.16
C VAL A 56 -17.40 8.72 -0.07
N ASN A 57 -17.11 9.80 0.67
CA ASN A 57 -18.07 10.88 0.92
C ASN A 57 -19.43 10.39 1.46
N ASN A 58 -19.41 9.39 2.37
CA ASN A 58 -20.60 8.80 2.96
C ASN A 58 -21.54 8.09 1.95
N ARG A 59 -21.02 7.71 0.77
CA ARG A 59 -21.74 6.90 -0.22
C ARG A 59 -21.01 5.56 -0.40
N PRO A 60 -21.74 4.42 -0.35
CA PRO A 60 -21.16 3.14 -0.71
C PRO A 60 -20.81 3.18 -2.21
N THR A 61 -19.54 3.02 -2.56
CA THR A 61 -19.11 2.85 -3.95
C THR A 61 -18.39 1.53 -4.11
N ASN A 62 -18.84 0.72 -5.06
CA ASN A 62 -18.30 -0.61 -5.32
C ASN A 62 -17.03 -0.54 -6.20
N GLN A 63 -16.67 0.65 -6.70
CA GLN A 63 -15.55 0.88 -7.60
C GLN A 63 -14.80 2.11 -7.12
N TYR A 64 -13.86 1.92 -6.21
CA TYR A 64 -12.89 2.97 -5.90
C TYR A 64 -11.61 2.68 -6.68
N HIS A 65 -11.35 3.50 -7.69
CA HIS A 65 -10.09 3.48 -8.44
C HIS A 65 -8.99 4.10 -7.56
N GLY A 66 -8.09 3.26 -7.03
CA GLY A 66 -7.07 3.70 -6.11
C GLY A 66 -6.16 2.57 -5.63
N VAL A 67 -5.05 2.96 -5.01
CA VAL A 67 -4.01 2.06 -4.50
C VAL A 67 -4.20 1.88 -3.00
N ARG A 68 -4.35 0.64 -2.53
CA ARG A 68 -4.35 0.36 -1.09
C ARG A 68 -2.97 0.64 -0.53
N ASP A 69 -2.90 1.39 0.56
CA ASP A 69 -1.63 1.78 1.16
C ASP A 69 -0.86 0.56 1.74
N LEU A 70 -1.57 -0.51 2.12
CA LEU A 70 -0.98 -1.81 2.46
C LEU A 70 -0.22 -2.41 1.27
N ASP A 71 -0.84 -2.49 0.10
CA ASP A 71 -0.20 -3.06 -1.10
C ASP A 71 1.02 -2.25 -1.50
N LEU A 72 0.92 -0.92 -1.34
CA LEU A 72 2.04 -0.01 -1.51
C LEU A 72 3.16 -0.25 -0.50
N ALA A 73 2.83 -0.41 0.79
CA ALA A 73 3.80 -0.71 1.85
C ALA A 73 4.53 -2.03 1.60
N ILE A 74 3.81 -3.08 1.15
CA ILE A 74 4.39 -4.37 0.78
C ILE A 74 5.39 -4.19 -0.38
N ARG A 75 4.99 -3.49 -1.45
CA ARG A 75 5.86 -3.26 -2.61
C ARG A 75 7.09 -2.44 -2.24
N VAL A 76 6.91 -1.40 -1.42
CA VAL A 76 8.00 -0.54 -0.95
C VAL A 76 8.95 -1.32 -0.03
N GLY A 77 8.43 -2.13 0.89
CA GLY A 77 9.25 -3.00 1.76
C GLY A 77 10.15 -3.94 0.96
N LYS A 78 9.60 -4.59 -0.08
CA LYS A 78 10.38 -5.43 -1.01
C LYS A 78 11.48 -4.64 -1.72
N VAL A 79 11.19 -3.42 -2.17
CA VAL A 79 12.19 -2.54 -2.82
C VAL A 79 13.28 -2.09 -1.84
N LEU A 80 12.95 -1.97 -0.56
CA LEU A 80 13.89 -1.65 0.52
C LEU A 80 14.70 -2.87 1.01
N GLY A 81 14.41 -4.07 0.50
CA GLY A 81 15.14 -5.30 0.81
C GLY A 81 14.56 -6.12 1.96
N VAL A 82 13.38 -5.76 2.48
CA VAL A 82 12.75 -6.49 3.59
C VAL A 82 12.05 -7.75 3.09
N ASP A 83 12.23 -8.84 3.82
CA ASP A 83 11.39 -10.05 3.71
C ASP A 83 10.01 -9.77 4.33
N VAL A 84 9.11 -9.23 3.51
CA VAL A 84 7.77 -8.81 3.95
C VAL A 84 6.92 -10.00 4.43
N GLU A 85 7.09 -11.18 3.85
CA GLU A 85 6.31 -12.36 4.25
C GLU A 85 6.69 -12.78 5.67
N ARG A 86 8.00 -12.82 5.96
CA ARG A 86 8.50 -13.07 7.30
C ARG A 86 8.10 -11.98 8.28
N ALA A 87 8.29 -10.71 7.92
CA ALA A 87 7.99 -9.58 8.81
C ALA A 87 6.51 -9.52 9.21
N THR A 88 5.61 -9.89 8.29
CA THR A 88 4.16 -9.78 8.51
C THR A 88 3.50 -11.06 9.03
N GLN A 89 4.24 -12.14 9.21
CA GLN A 89 3.70 -13.48 9.54
C GLN A 89 2.80 -13.51 10.78
N SER A 90 3.10 -12.70 11.81
CA SER A 90 2.31 -12.62 13.05
C SER A 90 1.30 -11.47 13.07
N SER A 91 1.16 -10.72 11.97
CA SER A 91 0.27 -9.55 11.92
C SER A 91 -1.18 -9.98 11.70
N ILE A 92 -2.05 -9.58 12.63
CA ILE A 92 -3.49 -9.92 12.60
C ILE A 92 -4.37 -8.84 11.94
N SER A 93 -3.79 -7.72 11.52
CA SER A 93 -4.50 -6.63 10.85
C SER A 93 -3.61 -5.95 9.81
N ARG A 94 -4.25 -5.29 8.84
CA ARG A 94 -3.52 -4.54 7.80
C ARG A 94 -2.63 -3.43 8.39
N ARG A 95 -3.10 -2.74 9.42
CA ARG A 95 -2.30 -1.77 10.18
C ARG A 95 -1.08 -2.41 10.85
N ALA A 96 -1.28 -3.58 11.47
CA ALA A 96 -0.17 -4.32 12.08
C ALA A 96 0.85 -4.76 11.04
N MET A 97 0.42 -5.16 9.84
CA MET A 97 1.32 -5.51 8.74
C MET A 97 2.18 -4.31 8.31
N VAL A 98 1.57 -3.14 8.10
CA VAL A 98 2.33 -1.93 7.74
C VAL A 98 3.32 -1.56 8.84
N GLN A 99 2.92 -1.66 10.10
CA GLN A 99 3.83 -1.39 11.23
C GLN A 99 4.98 -2.40 11.28
N ALA A 100 4.73 -3.68 11.03
CA ALA A 100 5.78 -4.69 11.00
C ALA A 100 6.78 -4.45 9.87
N ILE A 101 6.31 -4.04 8.68
CA ILE A 101 7.18 -3.64 7.56
C ILE A 101 8.02 -2.42 7.93
N LYS A 102 7.41 -1.40 8.56
CA LYS A 102 8.12 -0.22 9.04
C LYS A 102 9.24 -0.63 10.00
N ASN A 103 8.92 -1.43 11.02
CA ASN A 103 9.89 -1.90 11.99
C ASN A 103 11.05 -2.63 11.31
N ALA A 104 10.77 -3.62 10.45
CA ALA A 104 11.82 -4.34 9.72
C ALA A 104 12.74 -3.41 8.90
N VAL A 105 12.17 -2.40 8.23
CA VAL A 105 12.93 -1.42 7.45
C VAL A 105 13.82 -0.52 8.32
N PHE A 106 13.34 -0.09 9.49
CA PHE A 106 14.05 0.87 10.35
C PHE A 106 15.00 0.19 11.34
N ASP A 107 14.68 -1.03 11.76
CA ASP A 107 15.48 -1.83 12.70
C ASP A 107 16.60 -2.61 11.98
N GLY A 108 16.51 -2.78 10.65
CA GLY A 108 17.58 -3.31 9.80
C GLY A 108 17.62 -4.84 9.66
N ASP A 109 16.46 -5.50 9.78
CA ASP A 109 16.29 -6.95 9.55
C ASP A 109 16.17 -7.33 8.07
#